data_AF-A0A2S0KK96-F1
#
_entry.id   AF-A0A2S0KK96-F1
#
_cell.length_a   1.000
_cell.length_b   1.000
_cell.length_c   1.000
_cell.angle_alpha   90.00
_cell.angle_beta   90.00
_cell.angle_gamma   90.00
#
_symmetry.space_group_name_H-M   'P 1'
#
loop_
_entity.id
_entity.type
_entity.pdbx_description
1 polymer ?
#
loop_
_entity_poly.entity_id
_entity_poly.type
_entity_poly.pdbx_seq_one_letter_code
_entity_poly.pdbx_strand_id
1 'polypeptide(L)'
;MEGVKILVNSAFGYAVAGLASGLYYRELTKAQDFDGPTQLSIVHTHFLVLGVLFLLIVAVFERLFALSTSPLYRWFTVTFHAGLLLTVAMQLVHGTMQVFDREASAAISGIAGIGHVLLTVAFVVFFLALRSAVARAPEHRDRRETASASKNVEEVA
;
A
#
# COMPACT_ATOMS: atom_id res chain seq x y z
N MET A 1 -9.81 -0.94 -16.77
CA MET A 1 -8.36 -0.60 -16.63
C MET A 1 -8.10 0.66 -15.83
N GLU A 2 -9.09 1.54 -15.63
CA GLU A 2 -8.90 2.82 -14.95
C GLU A 2 -8.45 2.67 -13.47
N GLY A 3 -9.01 1.71 -12.73
CA GLY A 3 -8.60 1.45 -11.34
C GLY A 3 -7.13 1.06 -11.17
N VAL A 4 -6.60 0.20 -12.05
CA VAL A 4 -5.18 -0.18 -12.05
C VAL A 4 -4.28 1.02 -12.33
N LYS A 5 -4.66 1.90 -13.26
CA LYS A 5 -3.90 3.12 -13.55
C LYS A 5 -3.81 4.03 -12.33
N ILE A 6 -4.90 4.19 -11.60
CA ILE A 6 -4.93 4.99 -10.36
C ILE A 6 -3.94 4.40 -9.34
N LEU A 7 -3.99 3.09 -9.08
CA LEU A 7 -3.09 2.44 -8.12
C LEU A 7 -1.61 2.61 -8.51
N VAL A 8 -1.28 2.44 -9.79
CA VAL A 8 0.10 2.62 -10.29
C VAL A 8 0.55 4.08 -10.18
N ASN A 9 -0.31 5.04 -10.52
CA ASN A 9 -0.01 6.46 -10.39
C ASN A 9 0.19 6.86 -8.91
N SER A 10 -0.64 6.33 -8.00
CA SER A 10 -0.45 6.52 -6.57
C SER A 10 0.85 5.90 -6.08
N ALA A 11 1.18 4.68 -6.53
CA ALA A 11 2.45 4.03 -6.20
C ALA A 11 3.65 4.85 -6.69
N PHE A 12 3.58 5.42 -7.89
CA PHE A 12 4.61 6.32 -8.39
C PHE A 12 4.75 7.59 -7.54
N GLY A 13 3.64 8.22 -7.16
CA GLY A 13 3.65 9.36 -6.24
C GLY A 13 4.31 9.03 -4.89
N TYR A 14 3.98 7.86 -4.33
CA TYR A 14 4.62 7.38 -3.10
C TYR A 14 6.09 7.00 -3.27
N ALA A 15 6.50 6.54 -4.46
CA ALA A 15 7.92 6.29 -4.75
C ALA A 15 8.72 7.59 -4.71
N VAL A 16 8.21 8.65 -5.36
CA VAL A 16 8.83 9.97 -5.34
C VAL A 16 8.89 10.52 -3.92
N ALA A 17 7.78 10.45 -3.16
CA ALA A 17 7.74 10.89 -1.77
C ALA A 17 8.70 10.08 -0.87
N GLY A 18 8.76 8.76 -1.07
CA GLY A 18 9.69 7.87 -0.39
C GLY A 18 11.14 8.27 -0.62
N LEU A 19 11.56 8.40 -1.88
CA LEU A 19 12.93 8.81 -2.22
C LEU A 19 13.26 10.21 -1.66
N ALA A 20 12.34 11.17 -1.78
CA ALA A 20 12.50 12.51 -1.21
C ALA A 20 12.65 12.48 0.31
N SER A 21 11.86 11.65 1.02
CA SER A 21 11.96 11.50 2.47
C SER A 21 13.30 10.88 2.91
N GLY A 22 13.85 9.95 2.12
CA GLY A 22 15.17 9.35 2.38
C GLY A 22 16.30 10.37 2.23
N LEU A 23 16.21 11.26 1.24
CA LEU A 23 17.13 12.39 1.10
C LEU A 23 16.97 13.37 2.26
N TYR A 24 15.74 13.76 2.59
CA TYR A 24 15.45 14.66 3.71
C TYR A 24 16.02 14.15 5.03
N TYR A 25 15.83 12.86 5.34
CA TYR A 25 16.43 12.22 6.51
C TYR A 25 17.96 12.42 6.54
N ARG A 26 18.66 12.08 5.46
CA ARG A 26 20.12 12.13 5.38
C ARG A 26 20.68 13.54 5.53
N GLU A 27 20.07 14.51 4.85
CA GLU A 27 20.53 15.90 4.88
C GLU A 27 20.24 16.56 6.24
N LEU A 28 19.06 16.28 6.83
CA LEU A 28 18.70 16.84 8.12
C LEU A 28 19.59 16.31 9.25
N THR A 29 19.79 15.00 9.34
CA THR A 29 20.63 14.41 10.40
C THR A 29 22.07 14.86 10.27
N LYS A 30 22.59 14.98 9.04
CA LYS A 30 23.92 15.51 8.78
C LYS A 30 24.03 16.99 9.17
N ALA A 31 23.03 17.80 8.88
CA ALA A 31 23.04 19.23 9.21
C ALA A 31 22.91 19.52 10.72
N GLN A 32 22.43 18.55 11.50
CA GLN A 32 22.26 18.66 12.95
C GLN A 32 23.25 17.77 13.74
N ASP A 33 24.25 17.17 13.06
CA ASP A 33 25.19 16.20 13.65
C ASP A 33 24.51 15.11 14.49
N PHE A 34 23.33 14.66 14.03
CA PHE A 34 22.49 13.68 14.72
C PHE A 34 22.83 12.25 14.30
N ASP A 35 23.08 11.39 15.28
CA ASP A 35 23.52 9.99 15.13
C ASP A 35 22.61 8.97 15.85
N GLY A 36 21.54 9.42 16.49
CA GLY A 36 20.58 8.57 17.20
C GLY A 36 19.50 7.91 16.32
N PRO A 37 18.67 7.02 16.91
CA PRO A 37 17.49 6.49 16.23
C PRO A 37 16.40 7.57 16.11
N THR A 38 15.77 7.67 14.94
CA THR A 38 14.64 8.58 14.70
C THR A 38 13.56 7.93 13.84
N GLN A 39 12.30 8.30 14.10
CA GLN A 39 11.14 7.94 13.28
C GLN A 39 11.30 8.38 11.81
N LEU A 40 12.12 9.40 11.56
CA LEU A 40 12.37 9.92 10.23
C LEU A 40 13.02 8.87 9.31
N SER A 41 13.85 7.99 9.88
CA SER A 41 14.49 6.89 9.14
C SER A 41 13.48 5.86 8.62
N ILE A 42 12.31 5.75 9.27
CA ILE A 42 11.29 4.73 9.00
C ILE A 42 10.26 5.21 7.96
N VAL A 43 10.15 6.52 7.74
CA VAL A 43 9.25 7.15 6.75
C VAL A 43 9.52 6.59 5.35
N HIS A 44 10.80 6.51 4.98
CA HIS A 44 11.23 6.00 3.68
C HIS A 44 10.72 4.57 3.45
N THR A 45 10.87 3.70 4.45
CA THR A 45 10.42 2.31 4.39
C THR A 45 8.90 2.20 4.28
N HIS A 46 8.13 3.01 5.00
CA HIS A 46 6.66 2.98 4.91
C HIS A 46 6.17 3.41 3.52
N PHE A 47 6.77 4.46 2.93
CA PHE A 47 6.46 4.83 1.56
C PHE A 47 6.81 3.74 0.55
N LEU A 48 8.01 3.15 0.63
CA LEU A 48 8.41 2.13 -0.34
C LEU A 48 7.65 0.82 -0.18
N VAL A 49 7.43 0.35 1.05
CA VAL A 49 6.77 -0.94 1.28
C VAL A 49 5.26 -0.82 1.13
N LEU A 50 4.61 0.13 1.81
CA LEU A 50 3.15 0.26 1.75
C LEU A 50 2.71 1.08 0.54
N GLY A 51 3.35 2.22 0.31
CA GLY A 51 2.98 3.10 -0.80
C GLY A 51 3.35 2.55 -2.17
N VAL A 52 4.47 1.83 -2.32
CA VAL A 52 4.90 1.30 -3.62
C VAL A 52 4.60 -0.20 -3.72
N LEU A 53 5.33 -1.04 -2.97
CA LEU A 53 5.29 -2.49 -3.15
C LEU A 53 3.88 -3.05 -2.94
N PHE A 54 3.23 -2.69 -1.83
CA PHE A 54 1.88 -3.16 -1.53
C PHE A 54 0.85 -2.66 -2.55
N LEU A 55 0.87 -1.38 -2.93
CA LEU A 55 -0.05 -0.89 -3.97
C LEU A 55 0.15 -1.55 -5.33
N LEU A 56 1.39 -1.87 -5.72
CA LEU A 56 1.66 -2.63 -6.94
C LEU A 56 1.10 -4.06 -6.85
N ILE A 57 1.20 -4.71 -5.69
CA ILE A 57 0.57 -6.01 -5.44
C ILE A 57 -0.96 -5.90 -5.53
N VAL A 58 -1.55 -4.87 -4.94
CA VAL A 58 -3.00 -4.60 -5.05
C VAL A 58 -3.39 -4.36 -6.51
N ALA A 59 -2.58 -3.66 -7.30
CA ALA A 59 -2.81 -3.42 -8.72
C ALA A 59 -2.81 -4.73 -9.52
N VAL A 60 -1.93 -5.67 -9.17
CA VAL A 60 -1.93 -7.03 -9.73
C VAL A 60 -3.23 -7.75 -9.38
N PHE A 61 -3.63 -7.75 -8.10
CA PHE A 61 -4.89 -8.40 -7.70
C PHE A 61 -6.14 -7.75 -8.31
N GLU A 62 -6.15 -6.43 -8.48
CA GLU A 62 -7.23 -5.73 -9.16
C GLU A 62 -7.33 -6.18 -10.62
N ARG A 63 -6.19 -6.36 -11.30
CA ARG A 63 -6.14 -6.86 -12.67
C ARG A 63 -6.61 -8.32 -12.79
N LEU A 64 -6.31 -9.16 -11.80
CA LEU A 64 -6.63 -10.59 -11.82
C LEU A 64 -8.06 -10.90 -11.38
N PHE A 65 -8.56 -10.21 -10.35
CA PHE A 65 -9.79 -10.56 -9.65
C PHE A 65 -10.87 -9.48 -9.67
N ALA A 66 -10.60 -8.32 -10.29
CA ALA A 66 -11.51 -7.18 -10.34
C ALA A 66 -12.07 -6.83 -8.95
N LEU A 67 -11.16 -6.60 -7.99
CA LEU A 67 -11.48 -6.23 -6.60
C LEU A 67 -12.46 -5.04 -6.54
N SER A 68 -12.32 -4.08 -7.45
CA SER A 68 -13.16 -2.89 -7.59
C SER A 68 -14.65 -3.14 -7.77
N THR A 69 -15.04 -4.36 -8.13
CA THR A 69 -16.46 -4.78 -8.18
C THR A 69 -17.11 -4.85 -6.81
N SER A 70 -16.33 -5.00 -5.73
CA SER A 70 -16.83 -5.06 -4.36
C SER A 70 -16.87 -3.67 -3.72
N PRO A 71 -17.92 -3.30 -2.97
CA PRO A 71 -17.94 -2.05 -2.22
C PRO A 71 -16.83 -1.98 -1.17
N LEU A 72 -16.30 -3.13 -0.72
CA LEU A 72 -15.16 -3.22 0.19
C LEU A 72 -13.89 -2.61 -0.41
N TYR A 73 -13.71 -2.67 -1.72
CA TYR A 73 -12.54 -2.07 -2.38
C TYR A 73 -12.49 -0.55 -2.22
N ARG A 74 -13.66 0.11 -2.25
CA ARG A 74 -13.74 1.57 -2.03
C ARG A 74 -13.36 1.92 -0.59
N TRP A 75 -13.88 1.16 0.39
CA TRP A 75 -13.53 1.33 1.80
C TRP A 75 -12.05 1.09 2.06
N PHE A 76 -11.49 0.02 1.49
CA PHE A 76 -10.05 -0.26 1.54
C PHE A 76 -9.25 0.92 0.99
N THR A 77 -9.55 1.38 -0.23
CA THR A 77 -8.76 2.43 -0.88
C THR A 77 -8.75 3.71 -0.03
N VAL A 78 -9.91 4.16 0.48
CA VAL A 78 -10.00 5.37 1.31
C VAL A 78 -9.26 5.20 2.63
N THR A 79 -9.51 4.11 3.35
CA THR A 79 -8.86 3.88 4.67
C THR A 79 -7.36 3.66 4.54
N PHE A 80 -6.91 3.00 3.46
CA PHE A 80 -5.50 2.77 3.18
C PHE A 80 -4.74 4.07 2.90
N HIS A 81 -5.21 4.88 1.96
CA HIS A 81 -4.52 6.14 1.63
C HIS A 81 -4.56 7.13 2.80
N ALA A 82 -5.69 7.24 3.50
CA ALA A 82 -5.80 8.09 4.68
C ALA A 82 -4.89 7.61 5.81
N GLY A 83 -4.89 6.31 6.11
CA GLY A 83 -4.05 5.72 7.15
C GLY A 83 -2.56 5.82 6.84
N LEU A 84 -2.16 5.57 5.59
CA LEU A 84 -0.78 5.71 5.15
C LEU A 84 -0.32 7.17 5.26
N LEU A 85 -1.07 8.12 4.68
CA LEU A 85 -0.71 9.54 4.71
C LEU A 85 -0.65 10.09 6.15
N LEU A 86 -1.58 9.68 7.02
CA LEU A 86 -1.53 10.08 8.43
C LEU A 86 -0.31 9.50 9.13
N THR A 87 -0.02 8.22 8.92
CA THR A 87 1.14 7.55 9.53
C THR A 87 2.44 8.21 9.12
N VAL A 88 2.68 8.40 7.81
CA VAL A 88 3.91 9.04 7.34
C VAL A 88 4.00 10.52 7.74
N ALA A 89 2.88 11.26 7.76
CA ALA A 89 2.89 12.64 8.23
C ALA A 89 3.30 12.73 9.70
N MET A 90 2.77 11.85 10.55
CA MET A 90 3.11 11.83 11.97
C MET A 90 4.55 11.34 12.21
N GLN A 91 5.03 10.35 11.45
CA GLN A 91 6.43 9.93 11.49
C GLN A 91 7.39 11.05 11.04
N LEU A 92 7.02 11.83 10.02
CA LEU A 92 7.79 13.00 9.58
C LEU A 92 7.86 14.06 10.68
N VAL A 93 6.71 14.45 11.25
CA VAL A 93 6.66 15.49 12.32
C VAL A 93 7.43 15.02 13.54
N HIS A 94 7.13 13.84 14.06
CA HIS A 94 7.76 13.29 15.25
C HIS A 94 9.26 13.06 15.03
N GLY A 95 9.64 12.47 13.89
CA GLY A 95 11.03 12.22 13.55
C GLY A 95 11.86 13.49 13.38
N THR A 96 11.26 14.54 12.82
CA THR A 96 11.91 15.86 12.73
C THR A 96 12.09 16.47 14.12
N MET A 97 11.08 16.39 15.00
CA MET A 97 11.21 16.85 16.38
C MET A 97 12.32 16.14 17.15
N GLN A 98 12.48 14.83 16.95
CA GLN A 98 13.56 14.05 17.56
C GLN A 98 14.95 14.54 17.14
N VAL A 99 15.13 14.91 15.87
CA VAL A 99 16.42 15.45 15.38
C VAL A 99 16.72 16.84 15.97
N PHE A 100 15.69 17.61 16.31
CA PHE A 100 15.83 18.91 16.98
C PHE A 100 15.80 18.83 18.52
N ASP A 101 15.91 17.63 19.10
CA ASP A 101 15.84 17.39 20.54
C ASP A 101 14.58 17.98 21.21
N ARG A 102 13.44 17.87 20.51
CA ARG A 102 12.12 18.30 21.02
C ARG A 102 11.26 17.11 21.36
N GLU A 103 10.67 17.14 22.56
CA GLU A 103 9.72 16.12 22.98
C GLU A 103 8.40 16.22 22.20
N ALA A 104 7.94 15.08 21.70
CA ALA A 104 6.63 14.96 21.10
C ALA A 104 5.54 14.97 22.18
N SER A 105 4.51 15.79 21.99
CA SER A 105 3.36 15.82 22.90
C SER A 105 2.57 14.51 22.85
N ALA A 106 1.85 14.20 23.94
CA ALA A 106 0.93 13.07 23.99
C ALA A 106 -0.12 13.11 22.85
N ALA A 107 -0.49 14.30 22.39
CA ALA A 107 -1.39 14.48 21.25
C ALA A 107 -0.79 13.96 19.93
N ILE A 108 0.49 14.19 19.67
CA ILE A 108 1.21 13.68 18.49
C ILE A 108 1.21 12.15 18.51
N SER A 109 1.54 11.55 19.65
CA SER A 109 1.52 10.09 19.80
C SER A 109 0.10 9.51 19.62
N GLY A 110 -0.93 10.20 20.15
CA GLY A 110 -2.33 9.80 19.96
C GLY A 110 -2.77 9.81 18.50
N ILE A 111 -2.45 10.88 17.75
CA ILE A 111 -2.78 11.00 16.33
C ILE A 111 -2.01 9.96 15.49
N ALA A 112 -0.74 9.69 15.83
CA ALA A 112 0.02 8.62 15.18
C ALA A 112 -0.66 7.25 15.34
N GLY A 113 -1.25 6.98 16.52
CA GLY A 113 -2.05 5.78 16.76
C GLY A 113 -3.27 5.64 15.84
N ILE A 114 -3.93 6.76 15.50
CA ILE A 114 -5.07 6.75 14.56
C ILE A 114 -4.64 6.29 13.17
N GLY A 115 -3.46 6.73 12.71
CA GLY A 115 -2.88 6.24 11.44
C GLY A 115 -2.72 4.73 11.44
N HIS A 116 -2.23 4.17 12.54
CA HIS A 116 -2.07 2.73 12.71
C HIS A 116 -3.41 1.99 12.69
N VAL A 117 -4.42 2.48 13.41
CA VAL A 117 -5.77 1.92 13.43
C VAL A 117 -6.40 1.94 12.02
N LEU A 118 -6.26 3.04 11.28
CA LEU A 118 -6.75 3.14 9.91
C LEU A 118 -6.09 2.12 8.98
N LEU A 119 -4.78 1.93 9.10
CA LEU A 119 -4.07 0.89 8.35
C LEU A 119 -4.57 -0.51 8.75
N THR A 120 -4.74 -0.81 10.04
CA THR A 120 -5.30 -2.09 10.48
C THR A 120 -6.66 -2.36 9.86
N VAL A 121 -7.57 -1.37 9.90
CA VAL A 121 -8.88 -1.47 9.25
C VAL A 121 -8.75 -1.69 7.75
N ALA A 122 -7.87 -0.94 7.08
CA ALA A 122 -7.63 -1.10 5.65
C ALA A 122 -7.18 -2.52 5.29
N PHE A 123 -6.24 -3.10 6.04
CA PHE A 123 -5.78 -4.48 5.83
C PHE A 123 -6.91 -5.49 6.03
N VAL A 124 -7.71 -5.35 7.10
CA VAL A 124 -8.86 -6.24 7.32
C VAL A 124 -9.83 -6.15 6.14
N VAL A 125 -10.22 -4.95 5.74
CA VAL A 125 -11.15 -4.74 4.61
C VAL A 125 -10.57 -5.26 3.30
N PHE A 126 -9.27 -5.09 3.08
CA PHE A 126 -8.56 -5.64 1.92
C PHE A 126 -8.67 -7.17 1.86
N PHE A 127 -8.39 -7.88 2.95
CA PHE A 127 -8.50 -9.34 2.99
C PHE A 127 -9.95 -9.81 2.81
N LEU A 128 -10.93 -9.08 3.35
CA LEU A 128 -12.35 -9.36 3.13
C LEU A 128 -12.77 -9.14 1.66
N ALA A 129 -12.23 -8.11 1.00
CA ALA A 129 -12.44 -7.89 -0.43
C ALA A 129 -11.78 -9.01 -1.24
N LEU A 130 -10.53 -9.36 -0.92
CA LEU A 130 -9.76 -10.38 -1.61
C LEU A 130 -10.39 -11.77 -1.50
N ARG A 131 -10.79 -12.22 -0.29
CA ARG A 131 -11.47 -13.51 -0.12
C ARG A 131 -12.74 -13.61 -0.97
N SER A 132 -13.51 -12.51 -1.05
CA SER A 132 -14.74 -12.45 -1.82
C SER A 132 -14.47 -12.47 -3.33
N ALA A 133 -13.37 -11.87 -3.77
CA ALA A 133 -12.97 -11.84 -5.17
C ALA A 133 -12.42 -13.20 -5.61
N VAL A 134 -11.62 -13.86 -4.77
CA VAL A 134 -11.10 -15.21 -5.01
C VAL A 134 -12.24 -16.23 -5.07
N ALA A 135 -13.23 -16.17 -4.15
CA ALA A 135 -14.38 -17.08 -4.19
C ALA A 135 -15.28 -16.90 -5.43
N ARG A 136 -15.24 -15.73 -6.07
CA ARG A 136 -15.97 -15.43 -7.31
C ARG A 136 -15.16 -15.75 -8.57
N ALA A 137 -13.84 -15.85 -8.45
CA ALA A 137 -12.98 -16.17 -9.57
C ALA A 137 -13.30 -17.61 -10.00
N PRO A 138 -13.80 -17.83 -11.23
CA PRO A 138 -13.98 -19.20 -11.72
C PRO A 138 -12.62 -19.88 -11.65
N GLU A 139 -12.58 -21.02 -10.95
CA GLU A 139 -11.43 -21.91 -10.90
C GLU A 139 -10.93 -22.06 -12.34
N HIS A 140 -9.72 -21.56 -12.60
CA HIS A 140 -9.05 -21.41 -13.88
C HIS A 140 -9.74 -22.23 -15.00
N ARG A 141 -10.76 -21.65 -15.67
CA ARG A 141 -11.56 -22.32 -16.72
C ARG A 141 -10.64 -23.23 -17.53
N ASP A 142 -10.87 -24.55 -17.55
CA ASP A 142 -11.60 -25.32 -18.57
C ASP A 142 -11.33 -24.94 -20.06
N ARG A 143 -10.45 -23.98 -20.31
CA ARG A 143 -9.96 -23.49 -21.60
C ARG A 143 -8.77 -24.31 -22.07
N ARG A 144 -8.14 -25.08 -21.18
CA ARG A 144 -7.25 -26.18 -21.57
C ARG A 144 -8.06 -27.44 -21.91
N GLU A 145 -9.15 -27.72 -21.19
CA GLU A 145 -10.03 -28.87 -21.45
C GLU A 145 -10.87 -28.68 -22.72
N THR A 146 -11.50 -27.53 -22.95
CA THR A 146 -12.21 -27.25 -24.22
C THR A 146 -11.27 -27.11 -25.43
N ALA A 147 -10.05 -26.57 -25.25
CA ALA A 147 -9.05 -26.55 -26.33
C ALA A 147 -8.45 -27.94 -26.62
N SER A 148 -8.29 -28.79 -25.60
CA SER A 148 -7.90 -30.20 -25.76
C SER A 148 -9.02 -31.04 -26.36
N ALA A 149 -10.27 -30.78 -25.97
CA ALA A 149 -11.45 -31.50 -26.47
C ALA A 149 -11.72 -31.18 -27.94
N SER A 150 -11.59 -29.91 -28.35
CA SER A 150 -11.69 -29.53 -29.76
C SER A 150 -10.59 -30.16 -30.61
N LYS A 151 -9.36 -30.21 -30.11
CA LYS A 151 -8.21 -30.79 -30.82
C LYS A 151 -8.33 -32.32 -30.96
N ASN A 152 -8.85 -33.00 -29.94
CA ASN A 152 -9.13 -34.44 -29.97
C ASN A 152 -10.28 -34.83 -30.91
N VAL A 153 -11.28 -33.95 -31.08
CA VAL A 153 -12.37 -34.17 -32.05
C VAL A 153 -11.88 -33.96 -33.49
N GLU A 154 -10.93 -33.06 -33.71
CA GLU A 154 -10.35 -32.75 -35.02
C GLU A 154 -9.28 -33.78 -35.48
N GLU A 155 -8.66 -34.50 -34.55
CA GLU A 155 -7.64 -35.53 -34.84
C GLU A 155 -8.24 -36.93 -35.07
N VAL A 156 -9.50 -37.16 -34.66
CA VAL A 156 -10.21 -38.45 -34.78
C VAL A 156 -11.23 -38.45 -35.94
N ALA A 157 -11.46 -37.30 -36.58
CA ALA A 157 -12.33 -37.12 -37.75
C ALA A 157 -11.51 -36.99 -39.04
#